data_AF-A0A3D0USJ8-F1
#
_entry.id   AF-A0A3D0USJ8-F1
#
_cell.length_a   1.000
_cell.length_b   1.000
_cell.length_c   1.000
_cell.angle_alpha   90.00
_cell.angle_beta   90.00
_cell.angle_gamma   90.00
#
_symmetry.space_group_name_H-M   'P 1'
#
loop_
_entity.id
_entity.type
_entity.pdbx_description
1 polymer ?
#
loop_
_entity_poly.entity_id
_entity_poly.type
_entity_poly.pdbx_seq_one_letter_code
_entity_poly.pdbx_strand_id
1 'polypeptide(L)' 'MTEIAAVRFDGNKIVDTFQTLVDPERHIPTFITKITGISNDMIVGAPTIGEILPDFLNFLGDDIFVAHNISFDL' A
#
# COMPACT_ATOMS: atom_id res chain seq x y z
N MET A 1 -6.95 -4.28 -3.63
CA MET A 1 -5.69 -4.00 -2.92
C MET A 1 -6.01 -3.84 -1.44
N THR A 2 -5.24 -4.44 -0.54
CA THR A 2 -5.53 -4.41 0.92
C THR A 2 -4.44 -3.71 1.74
N GLU A 3 -3.33 -3.35 1.11
CA GLU A 3 -2.20 -2.67 1.72
C GLU A 3 -1.46 -1.89 0.62
N ILE A 4 -0.87 -0.77 1.00
CA ILE A 4 0.09 -0.01 0.19
C ILE A 4 1.33 0.28 1.04
N ALA A 5 2.50 0.06 0.47
CA ALA A 5 3.78 0.31 1.13
C ALA A 5 4.82 0.83 0.14
N ALA A 6 5.62 1.79 0.56
CA ALA A 6 6.75 2.31 -0.18
C ALA A 6 7.88 2.77 0.76
N VAL A 7 9.10 2.75 0.24
CA VAL A 7 10.29 3.25 0.92
C VAL A 7 10.97 4.28 0.02
N ARG A 8 11.39 5.41 0.58
CA ARG A 8 12.21 6.40 -0.12
C ARG A 8 13.68 6.13 0.18
N PHE A 9 14.49 6.07 -0.87
CA PHE A 9 15.92 5.73 -0.78
C PHE A 9 16.75 6.83 -1.46
N ASP A 10 17.80 7.31 -0.78
CA ASP A 10 18.66 8.40 -1.29
C ASP A 10 19.88 7.91 -2.09
N GLY A 11 20.00 6.59 -2.31
CA GLY A 11 21.16 5.95 -2.94
C GLY A 11 22.08 5.24 -1.94
N ASN A 12 22.03 5.62 -0.65
CA ASN A 12 22.84 5.01 0.41
C ASN A 12 21.98 4.37 1.50
N LYS A 13 20.83 4.97 1.84
CA LYS A 13 19.96 4.49 2.92
C LYS A 13 18.49 4.83 2.67
N ILE A 14 17.62 4.14 3.40
CA ILE A 14 16.20 4.49 3.50
C ILE A 14 16.10 5.80 4.27
N VAL A 15 15.40 6.78 3.71
CA VAL A 15 15.21 8.11 4.29
C VAL A 15 13.77 8.37 4.71
N ASP A 16 12.82 7.60 4.19
CA ASP A 16 11.40 7.70 4.55
C ASP A 16 10.65 6.40 4.23
N THR A 17 9.51 6.19 4.87
CA THR A 17 8.66 5.01 4.69
C THR A 17 7.18 5.38 4.74
N PHE A 18 6.41 4.86 3.79
CA PHE A 18 4.96 4.95 3.77
C PHE A 18 4.39 3.53 3.86
N GLN A 19 3.48 3.28 4.80
CA GLN A 19 2.80 2.00 4.87
C GLN A 19 1.41 2.18 5.48
N THR A 20 0.39 1.63 4.85
CA THR A 20 -0.94 1.52 5.46
C THR A 20 -1.74 0.36 4.89
N LEU A 21 -2.62 -0.18 5.72
CA LEU A 21 -3.72 -1.01 5.28
C LEU A 21 -4.73 -0.16 4.50
N VAL A 22 -5.46 -0.83 3.62
CA VAL A 22 -6.48 -0.22 2.76
C VAL A 22 -7.74 -1.05 2.84
N ASP A 23 -8.88 -0.41 3.10
CA ASP A 23 -10.19 -1.05 2.98
C ASP A 23 -10.48 -1.30 1.49
N PRO A 24 -10.57 -2.58 1.05
CA PRO A 24 -10.92 -2.91 -0.33
C PRO A 24 -12.43 -2.77 -0.61
N GLU A 25 -13.23 -2.29 0.35
CA GLU A 25 -14.68 -2.14 0.32
C GLU A 25 -15.42 -3.46 0.07
N ARG A 26 -14.76 -4.58 0.41
CA ARG A 26 -15.27 -5.94 0.22
C ARG A 26 -14.63 -6.91 1.20
N HIS A 27 -15.32 -8.02 1.43
CA HIS A 27 -14.78 -9.09 2.26
C HIS A 27 -13.50 -9.71 1.66
N ILE A 28 -12.48 -9.90 2.50
CA ILE A 28 -11.23 -10.59 2.18
C ILE A 28 -11.46 -12.11 2.33
N PRO A 29 -11.36 -12.92 1.25
CA PRO A 29 -11.51 -14.36 1.34
C PRO A 29 -10.42 -15.00 2.22
N THR A 30 -10.76 -16.04 2.98
CA THR A 30 -9.83 -16.71 3.91
C THR A 30 -8.53 -17.17 3.24
N PHE A 31 -8.58 -17.60 1.98
CA PHE A 31 -7.37 -17.98 1.23
C PHE A 31 -6.42 -16.80 1.00
N ILE A 32 -6.95 -15.60 0.75
CA ILE A 32 -6.13 -14.37 0.61
C ILE A 32 -5.51 -13.99 1.95
N THR A 33 -6.29 -14.08 3.04
CA THR A 33 -5.76 -13.87 4.40
C THR A 33 -4.64 -14.86 4.73
N LYS A 34 -4.71 -16.11 4.27
CA LYS A 34 -3.62 -17.09 4.47
C LYS A 34 -2.34 -16.75 3.72
N ILE A 35 -2.43 -16.07 2.57
CA ILE A 35 -1.27 -15.67 1.76
C ILE A 35 -0.66 -14.36 2.28
N THR A 36 -1.51 -13.37 2.53
CA THR A 36 -1.09 -11.99 2.84
C THR A 36 -0.97 -11.73 4.34
N GLY A 37 -1.61 -12.53 5.18
CA GLY A 37 -1.74 -12.29 6.61
C GLY A 37 -2.83 -11.26 6.98
N ILE A 38 -3.41 -10.56 6.01
CA ILE A 38 -4.38 -9.48 6.26
C ILE A 38 -5.78 -10.06 6.47
N SER A 39 -6.35 -9.86 7.65
CA SER A 39 -7.70 -10.29 8.01
C SER A 39 -8.75 -9.18 7.80
N ASN A 40 -10.04 -9.56 7.74
CA ASN A 40 -11.12 -8.58 7.70
C ASN A 40 -11.15 -7.66 8.93
N ASP A 41 -10.70 -8.14 10.10
CA ASP A 41 -10.66 -7.33 11.33
C ASP A 41 -9.57 -6.25 11.27
N MET A 42 -8.48 -6.50 10.55
CA MET A 42 -7.36 -5.56 10.42
C MET A 42 -7.71 -4.34 9.56
N ILE A 43 -8.63 -4.48 8.61
CA ILE A 43 -9.03 -3.40 7.69
C ILE A 43 -10.22 -2.58 8.21
N VAL A 44 -10.79 -2.91 9.37
CA VAL A 44 -11.91 -2.16 9.94
C VAL A 44 -11.47 -0.74 10.27
N GLY A 45 -12.05 0.24 9.57
CA GLY A 45 -11.70 1.66 9.73
C GLY A 45 -10.40 2.07 9.03
N ALA A 46 -9.80 1.18 8.23
CA ALA A 46 -8.73 1.56 7.32
C ALA A 46 -9.30 2.48 6.21
N PRO A 47 -8.49 3.41 5.68
CA PRO A 47 -8.92 4.26 4.58
C PRO A 47 -9.13 3.43 3.32
N THR A 48 -10.06 3.87 2.48
CA THR A 48 -10.19 3.38 1.10
C THR A 48 -9.00 3.84 0.25
N ILE A 49 -8.81 3.19 -0.91
CA ILE A 49 -7.76 3.61 -1.83
C ILE A 49 -7.93 5.07 -2.29
N GLY A 50 -9.16 5.52 -2.49
CA GLY A 50 -9.44 6.90 -2.91
C GLY A 50 -9.02 7.93 -1.86
N GLU A 51 -9.12 7.59 -0.58
CA GLU A 51 -8.76 8.48 0.53
C GLU A 51 -7.24 8.56 0.72
N ILE A 52 -6.51 7.46 0.54
CA ILE A 52 -5.07 7.42 0.79
C ILE A 52 -4.22 7.82 -0.43
N LEU A 53 -4.75 7.70 -1.64
CA LEU A 53 -3.98 7.96 -2.86
C LEU A 53 -3.37 9.38 -2.91
N PRO A 54 -4.04 10.46 -2.48
CA PRO A 54 -3.42 11.79 -2.41
C PRO A 54 -2.19 11.83 -1.51
N ASP A 55 -2.24 11.19 -0.35
CA ASP A 55 -1.12 11.15 0.60
C ASP A 55 0.04 10.31 0.06
N PHE A 56 -0.27 9.20 -0.61
CA PHE A 56 0.74 8.39 -1.29
C PHE A 56 1.41 9.15 -2.45
N LEU A 57 0.66 9.89 -3.26
CA LEU A 57 1.23 10.72 -4.32
C LEU A 57 2.10 11.85 -3.76
N ASN A 58 1.69 12.46 -2.65
CA ASN A 58 2.51 13.44 -1.93
C ASN A 58 3.80 12.80 -1.40
N PHE A 59 3.75 11.55 -0.93
CA PHE A 59 4.93 10.79 -0.55
C PHE A 59 5.84 10.47 -1.75
N LEU A 60 5.30 10.20 -2.93
CA LEU A 60 6.13 9.99 -4.12
C LEU A 60 6.82 11.29 -4.59
N GLY A 61 6.09 12.42 -4.55
CA GLY A 61 6.62 13.69 -5.04
C GLY A 61 7.12 13.58 -6.49
N ASP A 62 8.29 14.16 -6.75
CA ASP A 62 8.97 14.10 -8.06
C ASP A 62 10.04 12.99 -8.14
N ASP A 63 10.07 12.08 -7.16
CA ASP A 63 11.07 11.00 -7.11
C ASP A 63 10.84 9.96 -8.22
N ILE A 64 11.90 9.23 -8.58
CA ILE A 64 11.78 8.10 -9.51
C ILE A 64 11.05 6.95 -8.81
N PHE A 65 9.85 6.63 -9.28
CA PHE A 65 9.08 5.49 -8.79
C PHE A 65 9.57 4.18 -9.40
N VAL A 66 9.87 3.20 -8.54
CA VAL A 66 10.27 1.85 -8.93
C VAL A 66 9.39 0.85 -8.20
N ALA A 67 8.73 -0.03 -8.96
CA ALA A 67 7.94 -1.14 -8.44
C ALA A 67 8.29 -2.44 -9.17
N HIS A 68 8.18 -3.56 -8.47
CA HIS A 68 8.34 -4.87 -9.08
C HIS A 68 7.01 -5.31 -9.68
N ASN A 69 6.98 -5.60 -10.98
CA ASN A 69 5.75 -5.98 -11.71
C ASN A 69 4.69 -4.86 -11.79
N ILE A 70 5.12 -3.63 -12.08
CA ILE A 70 4.27 -2.42 -12.12
C ILE A 70 3.01 -2.56 -12.98
N SER A 71 3.03 -3.40 -14.03
CA SER A 71 1.86 -3.67 -14.88
C SER A 71 0.71 -4.37 -14.14
N PHE A 72 0.98 -4.99 -12.99
CA PHE A 72 -0.02 -5.58 -12.11
C PHE A 72 -0.51 -4.61 -11.03
N ASP A 73 0.30 -3.59 -10.70
CA ASP A 73 0.04 -2.60 -9.66
C ASP A 73 -0.53 -1.26 -10.21
N LEU A 74 -0.58 -1.09 -11.54
CA LEU A 74 -1.16 0.07 -12.27
C LEU A 74 -2.66 -0.09 -12.55
#